data_AF-A0A957X3Q0-F1
#
_entry.id   AF-A0A957X3Q0-F1
#
_cell.length_a   1.000
_cell.length_b   1.000
_cell.length_c   1.000
_cell.angle_alpha   90.00
_cell.angle_beta   90.00
_cell.angle_gamma   90.00
#
_symmetry.space_group_name_H-M   'P 1'
#
loop_
_entity.id
_entity.type
_entity.pdbx_description
1 polymer ?
#
loop_
_entity_poly.entity_id
_entity_poly.type
_entity_poly.pdbx_seq_one_letter_code
_entity_poly.pdbx_strand_id
1 'polypeptide(L)' 'MKLWLIVPIKPFGEGKSRLAGVLPTSTRATLNHQLFRHVITQALASPILAGILVVSRDP' A
#
# COMPACT_ATOMS: atom_id res chain seq x y z
N MET A 1 -5.09 25.45 -0.01
CA MET A 1 -5.45 24.20 -0.72
C MET A 1 -5.41 23.04 0.27
N LYS A 2 -6.32 22.06 0.16
CA LYS A 2 -6.31 20.86 1.01
C LYS A 2 -5.60 19.72 0.26
N LEU A 3 -4.48 19.22 0.77
CA LEU A 3 -3.73 18.13 0.14
C LEU A 3 -4.37 16.78 0.49
N TRP A 4 -4.51 15.90 -0.51
CA TRP A 4 -5.03 14.55 -0.35
C TRP A 4 -4.02 13.54 -0.85
N LEU A 5 -3.89 12.43 -0.13
CA LEU A 5 -3.13 11.27 -0.61
C LEU A 5 -4.10 10.24 -1.21
N ILE A 6 -3.88 9.87 -2.46
CA ILE A 6 -4.61 8.78 -3.13
C ILE A 6 -3.67 7.59 -3.25
N VAL A 7 -4.03 6.45 -2.66
CA VAL A 7 -3.20 5.24 -2.62
C VAL A 7 -3.90 4.11 -3.39
N PRO A 8 -3.57 3.89 -4.68
CA PRO A 8 -4.05 2.73 -5.40
C PRO A 8 -3.34 1.46 -4.90
N ILE A 9 -4.12 0.44 -4.55
CA ILE A 9 -3.61 -0.85 -4.09
C ILE A 9 -4.28 -1.98 -4.90
N LYS A 10 -3.45 -2.92 -5.35
CA LYS A 10 -3.93 -4.23 -5.86
C LYS A 10 -4.06 -5.20 -4.68
N PRO A 11 -4.92 -6.23 -4.78
CA PRO A 11 -4.94 -7.31 -3.80
C PRO A 11 -3.52 -7.79 -3.48
N PHE A 12 -3.19 -7.97 -2.21
CA PHE A 12 -1.79 -8.04 -1.79
C PHE A 12 -1.00 -9.17 -2.48
N GLY A 13 -1.66 -10.28 -2.81
CA GLY A 13 -1.07 -11.42 -3.53
C GLY A 13 -0.76 -11.18 -5.00
N GLU A 14 -1.35 -10.16 -5.62
CA GLU A 14 -1.11 -9.80 -7.03
C GLU A 14 0.05 -8.78 -7.20
N GLY A 15 0.60 -8.30 -6.09
CA GLY A 15 1.68 -7.32 -6.07
C GLY A 15 3.07 -7.91 -6.26
N LYS A 16 4.02 -7.01 -6.54
CA LYS A 16 5.47 -7.29 -6.49
C LYS A 16 5.93 -8.46 -7.39
N SER A 17 5.28 -8.69 -8.53
CA SER A 17 5.62 -9.81 -9.45
C SER A 17 7.09 -9.86 -9.88
N ARG A 18 7.77 -8.71 -9.97
CA ARG A 18 9.22 -8.62 -10.25
C ARG A 18 10.10 -9.28 -9.19
N LEU A 19 9.59 -9.49 -7.97
CA LEU A 19 10.28 -10.19 -6.89
C LEU A 19 10.03 -11.71 -6.93
N ALA A 20 9.33 -12.25 -7.93
CA ALA A 20 8.96 -13.66 -7.93
C ALA A 20 10.13 -14.63 -8.06
N GLY A 21 11.27 -14.20 -8.61
CA GLY A 21 12.49 -15.01 -8.66
C GLY A 21 13.22 -15.12 -7.31
N VAL A 22 12.85 -14.34 -6.30
CA VAL A 22 13.56 -14.27 -5.01
C VAL A 22 12.64 -14.42 -3.79
N LEU A 23 11.34 -14.14 -3.92
CA LEU A 23 10.36 -14.22 -2.84
C LEU A 23 9.16 -15.07 -3.26
N PRO A 24 8.75 -16.06 -2.45
CA PRO A 24 7.49 -16.79 -2.63
C PRO A 24 6.27 -15.86 -2.62
N THR A 25 5.16 -16.30 -3.23
CA THR A 25 3.92 -15.51 -3.31
C THR A 25 3.42 -15.05 -1.94
N SER A 26 3.47 -15.91 -0.91
CA SER A 26 3.07 -15.55 0.46
C SER A 26 3.96 -14.44 1.05
N THR A 27 5.28 -14.54 0.89
CA THR A 27 6.22 -13.51 1.35
C THR A 27 6.03 -12.20 0.61
N ARG A 28 5.74 -12.23 -0.70
CA ARG A 28 5.40 -11.01 -1.47
C ARG A 28 4.11 -10.36 -0.98
N ALA A 29 3.08 -11.15 -0.64
CA ALA A 29 1.84 -10.63 -0.08
C ALA A 29 2.08 -9.95 1.28
N THR A 30 2.83 -10.61 2.17
CA THR A 30 3.21 -10.05 3.48
C THR A 30 4.03 -8.76 3.32
N LEU A 31 5.02 -8.76 2.43
CA LEU A 31 5.81 -7.55 2.14
C LEU A 31 4.92 -6.42 1.62
N ASN A 32 4.02 -6.71 0.69
CA ASN A 32 3.13 -5.71 0.11
C ASN A 32 2.20 -5.11 1.17
N HIS A 33 1.65 -5.94 2.07
CA HIS A 33 0.84 -5.51 3.20
C HIS A 33 1.66 -4.65 4.20
N GLN A 34 2.90 -5.04 4.52
CA GLN A 34 3.77 -4.25 5.40
C GLN A 34 4.10 -2.88 4.81
N LEU A 35 4.41 -2.81 3.51
CA LEU A 35 4.67 -1.55 2.82
C LEU A 35 3.43 -0.64 2.81
N PHE A 36 2.25 -1.21 2.55
CA PHE A 36 0.98 -0.47 2.64
C PHE A 36 0.78 0.10 4.04
N ARG A 37 0.89 -0.73 5.09
CA ARG A 37 0.77 -0.27 6.48
C ARG A 37 1.75 0.84 6.79
N HIS A 38 3.01 0.69 6.39
CA HIS A 38 4.03 1.72 6.61
C HIS A 38 3.63 3.05 5.96
N VAL A 39 3.23 3.05 4.67
CA VAL A 39 2.78 4.25 3.96
C VAL A 39 1.59 4.92 4.66
N ILE A 40 0.57 4.14 5.04
CA ILE A 40 -0.62 4.68 5.72
C ILE A 40 -0.25 5.25 7.09
N THR A 41 0.59 4.58 7.87
CA THR A 41 1.07 5.09 9.16
C THR A 41 1.80 6.43 9.00
N GLN A 42 2.69 6.56 8.02
CA GLN A 42 3.40 7.82 7.76
C GLN A 42 2.46 8.92 7.26
N ALA A 43 1.49 8.57 6.40
CA ALA A 43 0.51 9.51 5.90
C ALA A 43 -0.42 10.03 7.00
N LEU A 44 -0.88 9.15 7.89
CA LEU A 44 -1.71 9.54 9.04
C LEU A 44 -0.97 10.44 10.04
N ALA A 45 0.36 10.28 10.16
CA ALA A 45 1.19 11.15 10.99
C ALA A 45 1.49 12.52 10.34
N SER A 46 1.11 12.71 9.07
CA SER A 46 1.42 13.93 8.33
C SER A 46 0.42 15.05 8.62
N PRO A 47 0.85 16.21 9.18
CA PRO A 47 -0.07 17.31 9.50
C PRO A 47 -0.56 18.08 8.27
N ILE A 48 0.03 17.84 7.09
CA ILE A 48 -0.30 18.56 5.86
C ILE A 48 -1.42 17.90 5.04
N LEU A 49 -1.71 16.62 5.30
CA LEU A 49 -2.72 15.87 4.57
C LEU A 49 -4.10 16.11 5.21
N ALA A 50 -5.05 16.53 4.37
CA ALA A 50 -6.45 16.69 4.77
C ALA A 50 -7.22 15.37 4.74
N GLY A 51 -6.68 14.33 4.09
CA GLY A 51 -7.32 13.02 3.98
C GLY A 51 -6.49 12.03 3.17
N ILE A 52 -6.86 10.75 3.31
CA ILE A 52 -6.28 9.63 2.58
C ILE A 52 -7.43 8.86 1.93
N LEU A 53 -7.33 8.61 0.62
CA LEU A 53 -8.25 7.75 -0.13
C LEU A 53 -7.49 6.52 -0.62
N VAL A 54 -7.85 5.34 -0.12
CA VAL A 54 -7.34 4.07 -0.63
C VAL A 54 -8.31 3.54 -1.67
N VAL A 55 -7.82 3.22 -2.85
CA VAL A 55 -8.60 2.62 -3.93
C VAL A 55 -8.09 1.21 -4.16
N SER A 56 -8.92 0.21 -3.86
CA SER A 56 -8.57 -1.20 -3.95
C SER A 56 -9.67 -2.02 -4.63
N ARG A 57 -9.27 -3.14 -5.23
CA ARG A 57 -10.19 -4.21 -5.69
C ARG A 57 -10.30 -5.36 -4.70
N ASP A 58 -9.50 -5.34 -3.64
CA ASP A 58 -9.61 -6.29 -2.53
C ASP A 58 -10.95 -6.01 -1.81
N PRO A 59 -11.84 -7.02 -1.66
CA PRO A 59 -13.17 -6.85 -1.08
C PRO A 59 -13.17 -6.46 0.41
#